data_AF-A0A938SQ85-F1
#
_entry.id   AF-A0A938SQ85-F1
#
_cell.length_a   1.000
_cell.length_b   1.000
_cell.length_c   1.000
_cell.angle_alpha   90.00
_cell.angle_beta   90.00
_cell.angle_gamma   90.00
#
_symmetry.space_group_name_H-M   'P 1'
#
loop_
_entity.id
_entity.type
_entity.pdbx_description
1 polymer ?
#
loop_
_entity_poly.entity_id
_entity_poly.type
_entity_poly.pdbx_seq_one_letter_code
_entity_poly.pdbx_strand_id
1 'polypeptide(L)'
;MSKPTDVRIKSVTCETAHYAYRVPIKFGGRVVVDATLLNVAVEVESRDGRSGVGHGSMPMGNAWAWPSQVLGTDSTLAAMIQLGTRVAVSARAYSGSGHPLEITADLASEYGSL
;
A
#
# COMPACT_ATOMS: atom_id res chain seq x y z
N MET A 1 -21.64 -16.28 -6.90
CA MET A 1 -22.20 -15.76 -8.17
C MET A 1 -21.63 -14.37 -8.39
N SER A 2 -21.26 -14.04 -9.62
CA SER A 2 -20.81 -12.69 -9.95
C SER A 2 -21.96 -11.67 -9.85
N LYS A 3 -21.65 -10.45 -9.40
CA LYS A 3 -22.59 -9.32 -9.27
C LYS A 3 -22.26 -8.22 -10.28
N PRO A 4 -23.23 -7.42 -10.75
CA PRO A 4 -22.97 -6.27 -11.61
C PRO A 4 -21.99 -5.25 -10.99
N THR A 5 -21.92 -5.21 -9.66
CA THR A 5 -21.02 -4.37 -8.86
C THR A 5 -19.62 -4.92 -8.69
N ASP A 6 -19.34 -6.15 -9.15
CA ASP A 6 -17.99 -6.69 -9.13
C ASP A 6 -17.12 -5.85 -10.04
N VAL A 7 -15.88 -5.63 -9.61
CA VAL A 7 -14.94 -4.75 -10.30
C VAL A 7 -13.72 -5.50 -10.78
N ARG A 8 -13.07 -4.96 -11.81
CA ARG A 8 -11.71 -5.34 -12.23
C ARG A 8 -10.78 -4.14 -12.10
N ILE A 9 -9.51 -4.41 -11.80
CA ILE A 9 -8.48 -3.37 -11.72
C ILE A 9 -8.09 -2.95 -13.14
N LYS A 10 -8.07 -1.64 -13.39
CA LYS A 10 -7.71 -1.03 -14.68
C LYS A 10 -6.31 -0.45 -14.65
N SER A 11 -6.01 0.29 -13.59
CA SER A 11 -4.72 0.90 -13.37
C SER A 11 -4.43 1.01 -11.88
N VAL A 12 -3.14 0.95 -11.55
CA VAL A 12 -2.63 1.19 -10.19
C VAL A 12 -1.46 2.14 -10.34
N THR A 13 -1.51 3.24 -9.59
CA THR A 13 -0.40 4.18 -9.45
C THR A 13 0.05 4.18 -8.00
N CYS A 14 1.35 4.36 -7.80
CA CYS A 14 1.98 4.32 -6.48
C CYS A 14 3.05 5.41 -6.43
N GLU A 15 2.99 6.24 -5.39
CA GLU A 15 3.91 7.35 -5.18
C GLU A 15 4.26 7.49 -3.71
N THR A 16 5.42 8.08 -3.43
CA THR A 16 5.82 8.41 -2.07
C THR A 16 5.73 9.92 -1.84
N ALA A 17 5.35 10.31 -0.63
CA ALA A 17 5.36 11.69 -0.19
C ALA A 17 6.07 11.81 1.16
N HIS A 18 7.07 12.69 1.25
CA HIS A 18 7.85 12.90 2.46
C HIS A 18 7.42 14.19 3.15
N TYR A 19 7.21 14.13 4.47
CA TYR A 19 6.83 15.27 5.29
C TYR A 19 7.71 15.39 6.52
N ALA A 20 8.29 16.55 6.75
CA ALA A 20 8.93 16.87 8.03
C ALA A 20 7.85 17.19 9.08
N TYR A 21 8.01 16.67 10.29
CA TYR A 21 7.16 17.04 11.40
C TYR A 21 7.53 18.42 11.93
N ARG A 22 6.50 19.14 12.40
CA ARG A 22 6.69 20.44 13.07
C ARG A 22 7.43 20.30 14.40
N VAL A 23 7.22 19.18 15.09
CA VAL A 23 7.85 18.83 16.37
C VAL A 23 8.10 17.32 16.37
N PRO A 24 9.24 16.84 16.90
CA PRO A 24 9.52 15.42 16.99
C PRO A 24 8.46 14.65 17.79
N ILE A 25 8.03 13.49 17.29
CA ILE A 25 7.18 12.55 18.02
C ILE A 25 8.08 11.59 18.80
N LYS A 26 7.78 11.39 20.08
CA LYS A 26 8.48 10.44 20.96
C LYS A 26 7.50 9.39 21.45
N PHE A 27 7.65 8.15 20.98
CA PHE A 27 6.78 7.04 21.37
C PHE A 27 7.54 5.71 21.33
N GLY A 28 7.34 4.87 22.36
CA GLY A 28 7.99 3.55 22.43
C GLY A 28 9.52 3.59 22.42
N GLY A 29 10.13 4.62 23.03
CA GLY A 29 11.59 4.79 23.04
C GLY A 29 12.19 5.25 21.71
N ARG A 30 11.36 5.58 20.71
CA ARG A 30 11.78 6.09 19.41
C ARG A 30 11.45 7.57 19.28
N VAL A 31 12.32 8.30 18.59
CA VAL A 31 12.10 9.69 18.19
C VAL A 31 12.03 9.73 16.67
N VAL A 32 10.94 10.25 16.12
CA VAL A 32 10.76 10.45 14.68
C VAL A 32 10.54 11.93 14.39
N VAL A 33 11.15 12.42 13.32
CA VAL A 33 11.12 13.84 12.93
C VAL A 33 10.47 14.07 11.57
N ASP A 34 10.13 12.99 10.86
CA ASP A 34 9.50 12.99 9.57
C ASP A 34 8.61 11.75 9.39
N ALA A 35 7.87 11.74 8.29
CA ALA A 35 7.14 10.59 7.79
C ALA A 35 7.23 10.51 6.26
N THR A 36 7.40 9.29 5.76
CA THR A 36 7.13 8.96 4.36
C THR A 36 5.78 8.25 4.26
N LEU A 37 4.90 8.79 3.42
CA LEU A 37 3.65 8.13 3.02
C LEU A 37 3.87 7.36 1.72
N LEU A 38 3.22 6.20 1.62
CA LEU A 38 2.99 5.51 0.35
C LEU A 38 1.53 5.74 -0.04
N ASN A 39 1.31 6.46 -1.13
CA ASN A 39 0.00 6.74 -1.69
C ASN A 39 -0.25 5.82 -2.89
N VAL A 40 -1.44 5.26 -2.96
CA VAL A 40 -1.86 4.39 -4.06
C VAL A 40 -3.20 4.88 -4.58
N ALA A 41 -3.32 5.05 -5.90
CA ALA A 41 -4.60 5.23 -6.57
C ALA A 41 -4.89 4.01 -7.44
N VAL A 42 -6.08 3.43 -7.26
CA VAL A 42 -6.56 2.26 -8.02
C VAL A 42 -7.79 2.67 -8.80
N GLU A 43 -7.69 2.58 -10.12
CA GLU A 43 -8.85 2.70 -10.99
C GLU A 43 -9.46 1.32 -11.20
N VAL A 44 -10.79 1.25 -11.05
CA VAL A 44 -11.55 0.03 -11.26
C VAL A 44 -12.71 0.28 -12.20
N GLU A 45 -13.15 -0.78 -12.86
CA GLU A 45 -14.32 -0.79 -13.73
C GLU A 45 -15.26 -1.91 -13.27
N SER A 46 -16.53 -1.59 -13.02
CA SER A 46 -17.56 -2.57 -12.71
C SER A 46 -18.02 -3.30 -13.98
N ARG A 47 -18.68 -4.46 -13.81
CA ARG A 47 -19.20 -5.24 -14.94
C ARG A 47 -20.25 -4.50 -15.77
N ASP A 48 -20.97 -3.54 -15.18
CA ASP A 48 -21.93 -2.68 -15.88
C ASP A 48 -21.28 -1.44 -16.55
N GLY A 49 -19.94 -1.37 -16.58
CA GLY A 49 -19.18 -0.37 -17.33
C GLY A 49 -18.92 0.94 -16.59
N ARG A 50 -19.35 1.08 -15.34
CA ARG A 50 -19.01 2.25 -14.52
C ARG A 50 -17.55 2.15 -14.07
N SER A 51 -16.87 3.29 -14.01
CA SER A 51 -15.48 3.37 -13.52
C SER A 51 -15.39 4.28 -12.31
N GLY A 52 -14.40 4.02 -11.46
CA GLY A 52 -14.12 4.83 -10.28
C GLY A 52 -12.67 4.69 -9.84
N VAL A 53 -12.17 5.73 -9.18
CA VAL A 53 -10.81 5.76 -8.63
C VAL A 53 -10.91 5.79 -7.11
N GLY A 54 -10.27 4.82 -6.47
CA GLY A 54 -10.06 4.79 -5.02
C GLY A 54 -8.65 5.25 -4.67
N HIS A 55 -8.51 5.97 -3.56
CA HIS A 55 -7.22 6.41 -3.04
C HIS A 55 -6.96 5.80 -1.66
N GLY A 56 -5.75 5.27 -1.47
CA GLY A 56 -5.24 4.80 -0.19
C GLY A 56 -3.92 5.50 0.13
N SER A 57 -3.67 5.76 1.42
CA SER A 57 -2.44 6.37 1.90
C SER A 57 -2.02 5.68 3.19
N MET A 58 -0.75 5.30 3.29
CA MET A 58 -0.20 4.63 4.47
C MET A 58 1.13 5.27 4.89
N PRO A 59 1.27 5.75 6.15
CA PRO A 59 2.57 6.09 6.70
C PRO A 59 3.45 4.84 6.82
N MET A 60 4.64 4.89 6.23
CA MET A 60 5.62 3.80 6.27
C MET A 60 6.37 3.81 7.61
N GLY A 61 5.62 3.62 8.71
CA GLY A 61 6.06 3.77 10.11
C GLY A 61 7.07 2.72 10.60
N ASN A 62 8.20 2.59 9.90
CA ASN A 62 9.25 1.60 10.14
C ASN A 62 9.83 1.65 11.55
N ALA A 63 9.92 2.84 12.16
CA ALA A 63 10.41 3.01 13.53
C ALA A 63 9.64 2.13 14.55
N TRP A 64 8.36 1.83 14.29
CA TRP A 64 7.52 0.99 15.15
C TRP A 64 7.16 -0.35 14.53
N ALA A 65 6.92 -0.41 13.22
CA ALA A 65 6.61 -1.66 12.52
C ALA A 65 7.83 -2.61 12.45
N TRP A 66 9.04 -2.05 12.45
CA TRP A 66 10.30 -2.80 12.38
C TRP A 66 11.37 -2.16 13.29
N PRO A 67 11.24 -2.29 14.63
CA PRO A 67 12.11 -1.62 15.60
C PRO A 67 13.48 -2.33 15.74
N SER A 68 14.21 -2.49 14.64
CA SER A 68 15.51 -3.15 14.61
C SER A 68 16.53 -2.44 15.51
N GLN A 69 17.45 -3.23 16.07
CA GLN A 69 18.64 -2.77 16.79
C GLN A 69 19.92 -2.89 15.92
N VAL A 70 19.81 -3.54 14.77
CA VAL A 70 20.94 -3.86 13.88
C VAL A 70 20.85 -3.08 12.57
N LEU A 71 19.64 -2.91 12.03
CA LEU A 71 19.39 -2.19 10.79
C LEU A 71 19.06 -0.72 11.04
N GLY A 72 19.55 0.14 10.17
CA GLY A 72 19.23 1.57 10.19
C GLY A 72 17.76 1.85 9.83
N THR A 73 17.28 3.01 10.26
CA THR A 73 15.92 3.49 9.94
C THR A 73 15.74 3.62 8.43
N ASP A 74 16.71 4.18 7.71
CA ASP A 74 16.62 4.35 6.26
C ASP A 74 16.53 3.01 5.52
N SER A 75 17.30 2.00 5.94
CA SER A 75 17.28 0.68 5.33
C SER A 75 15.93 -0.04 5.55
N THR A 76 15.38 0.03 6.76
CA THR A 76 14.07 -0.56 7.06
C THR A 76 12.94 0.19 6.35
N LEU A 77 13.02 1.52 6.26
CA LEU A 77 12.07 2.34 5.50
C LEU A 77 12.11 1.98 4.01
N ALA A 78 13.30 1.92 3.42
CA ALA A 78 13.47 1.56 2.01
C ALA A 78 12.90 0.17 1.70
N ALA A 79 13.16 -0.81 2.57
CA ALA A 79 12.60 -2.16 2.42
C ALA A 79 11.07 -2.17 2.49
N MET A 80 10.47 -1.40 3.41
CA MET A 80 9.01 -1.29 3.51
C MET A 80 8.38 -0.62 2.28
N ILE A 81 8.99 0.46 1.77
CA ILE A 81 8.54 1.12 0.52
C ILE A 81 8.65 0.16 -0.67
N GLN A 82 9.75 -0.59 -0.76
CA GLN A 82 9.96 -1.57 -1.81
C GLN A 82 8.88 -2.65 -1.78
N LEU A 83 8.56 -3.21 -0.60
CA LEU A 83 7.48 -4.18 -0.45
C LEU A 83 6.13 -3.60 -0.92
N GLY A 84 5.77 -2.41 -0.44
CA GLY A 84 4.52 -1.74 -0.85
C GLY A 84 4.45 -1.49 -2.36
N THR A 85 5.57 -1.13 -2.98
CA THR A 85 5.67 -0.96 -4.44
C THR A 85 5.46 -2.29 -5.17
N ARG A 86 6.04 -3.38 -4.68
CA ARG A 86 5.86 -4.72 -5.27
C ARG A 86 4.42 -5.21 -5.15
N VAL A 87 3.76 -4.94 -4.03
CA VAL A 87 2.32 -5.21 -3.85
C VAL A 87 1.50 -4.43 -4.87
N ALA A 88 1.77 -3.14 -5.09
CA ALA A 88 1.06 -2.34 -6.10
C ALA A 88 1.27 -2.88 -7.53
N VAL A 89 2.48 -3.37 -7.84
CA VAL A 89 2.77 -4.03 -9.13
C VAL A 89 2.00 -5.34 -9.29
N SER A 90 1.95 -6.19 -8.25
CA SER A 90 1.13 -7.42 -8.25
C SER A 90 -0.36 -7.08 -8.44
N ALA A 91 -0.88 -6.09 -7.72
CA ALA A 91 -2.26 -5.63 -7.87
C ALA A 91 -2.58 -5.14 -9.30
N ARG A 92 -1.63 -4.47 -9.96
CA ARG A 92 -1.77 -4.06 -11.37
C ARG A 92 -1.84 -5.26 -12.33
N ALA A 93 -1.15 -6.35 -12.00
CA ALA A 93 -1.12 -7.56 -12.80
C ALA A 93 -2.32 -8.49 -12.56
N TYR A 94 -3.14 -8.21 -11.54
CA TYR A 94 -4.32 -8.99 -11.22
C TYR A 94 -5.34 -8.95 -12.36
N SER A 95 -5.69 -10.12 -12.89
CA SER A 95 -6.58 -10.26 -14.05
C SER A 95 -8.02 -10.66 -13.68
N GLY A 96 -8.28 -10.92 -12.39
CA GLY A 96 -9.58 -11.32 -11.88
C GLY A 96 -10.59 -10.16 -11.81
N SER A 97 -11.83 -10.52 -11.48
CA SER A 97 -12.89 -9.57 -11.16
C SER A 97 -13.74 -10.12 -10.03
N GLY A 98 -14.15 -9.28 -9.10
CA GLY A 98 -14.90 -9.71 -7.92
C GLY A 98 -15.25 -8.57 -7.00
N HIS A 99 -15.70 -8.90 -5.79
CA HIS A 99 -15.88 -7.91 -4.74
C HIS A 99 -14.49 -7.36 -4.33
N PRO A 100 -14.33 -6.05 -4.07
CA PRO A 100 -13.02 -5.49 -3.70
C PRO A 100 -12.31 -6.23 -2.55
N LEU A 101 -13.07 -6.68 -1.54
CA LEU A 101 -12.50 -7.47 -0.44
C LEU A 101 -12.01 -8.87 -0.86
N GLU A 102 -12.65 -9.51 -1.84
CA GLU A 102 -12.20 -10.81 -2.36
C GLU A 102 -10.90 -10.62 -3.15
N ILE A 103 -10.84 -9.60 -4.02
CA ILE A 103 -9.63 -9.23 -4.75
C ILE A 103 -8.46 -8.95 -3.79
N THR A 104 -8.70 -8.21 -2.70
CA THR A 104 -7.65 -7.96 -1.70
C THR A 104 -7.20 -9.22 -0.96
N ALA A 105 -8.11 -10.17 -0.73
CA ALA A 105 -7.77 -11.44 -0.09
C ALA A 105 -6.91 -12.32 -1.02
N ASP A 106 -7.25 -12.38 -2.31
CA ASP A 106 -6.46 -13.06 -3.33
C ASP A 106 -5.04 -12.49 -3.40
N LEU A 107 -4.92 -11.16 -3.52
CA LEU A 107 -3.62 -10.48 -3.56
C LEU A 107 -2.80 -10.72 -2.29
N ALA A 108 -3.41 -10.66 -1.12
CA ALA A 108 -2.73 -10.89 0.15
C ALA A 108 -2.17 -12.32 0.27
N SER A 109 -2.83 -13.31 -0.36
CA SER A 109 -2.34 -14.69 -0.37
C SER A 109 -1.02 -14.86 -1.12
N GLU A 110 -0.70 -13.96 -2.06
CA GLU A 110 0.53 -14.00 -2.86
C GLU A 110 1.71 -13.30 -2.18
N TYR A 111 1.51 -12.57 -1.08
CA TYR A 111 2.55 -11.72 -0.47
C TYR A 111 3.80 -12.50 -0.04
N GLY A 112 3.67 -13.76 0.36
CA GLY A 112 4.82 -14.59 0.71
C GLY A 112 5.75 -14.89 -0.48
N SER A 113 5.28 -14.70 -1.72
CA SER A 113 6.06 -14.89 -2.95
C SER A 113 6.67 -13.61 -3.51
N LEU A 114 6.34 -12.46 -2.91
CA LEU A 114 6.99 -11.18 -3.17
C LEU A 114 8.30 -11.15 -2.38
#